data_AF-A0A1L8CFV6-F1
#
_entry.id   AF-A0A1L8CFV6-F1
#
_cell.length_a   1.000
_cell.length_b   1.000
_cell.length_c   1.000
_cell.angle_alpha   90.00
_cell.angle_beta   90.00
_cell.angle_gamma   90.00
#
_symmetry.space_group_name_H-M   'P 1'
#
loop_
_entity.id
_entity.type
_entity.pdbx_description
1 polymer ?
#
loop_
_entity_poly.entity_id
_entity_poly.type
_entity_poly.pdbx_seq_one_letter_code
_entity_poly.pdbx_strand_id
1 'polypeptide(L)'
;MQETGFIKSFNDDEITIRLKDLSDNQRYMITNAIGSQSTMYFDDGRHITVDQRKKIFALFNEIAEYLGYTQVNVEEILKIKFIEQMDNPVWFSFSNCSIEIAKQFLEFEITFCIQNEIPFKTKLMDEIQQSYALRYQLIMHRICFVCGKTHAQLDHVDTIGMGRNRRHVNQVGYYAWTLCDKHHISGKHTDGITTFMQKYQIKPIKLTSEMIDKLNLSDKGAIKQ
;
A
#
# COMPACT_ATOMS: atom_id res chain seq x y z
N MET A 1 -10.06 -1.57 -27.87
CA MET A 1 -11.48 -1.93 -27.68
C MET A 1 -11.54 -2.87 -26.50
N GLN A 2 -12.47 -2.64 -25.56
CA GLN A 2 -12.63 -3.47 -24.37
C GLN A 2 -13.97 -4.18 -24.46
N GLU A 3 -13.93 -5.52 -24.42
CA GLU A 3 -15.12 -6.36 -24.45
C GLU A 3 -15.20 -7.19 -23.17
N THR A 4 -16.42 -7.51 -22.75
CA THR A 4 -16.65 -8.33 -21.55
C THR A 4 -17.30 -9.65 -21.93
N GLY A 5 -16.95 -10.70 -21.19
CA GLY A 5 -17.44 -12.04 -21.46
C GLY A 5 -17.24 -12.98 -20.29
N PHE A 6 -17.70 -14.20 -20.46
CA PHE A 6 -17.59 -15.26 -19.46
C PHE A 6 -16.59 -16.29 -19.94
N ILE A 7 -15.64 -16.65 -19.09
CA ILE A 7 -14.76 -17.80 -19.34
C ILE A 7 -15.64 -19.05 -19.41
N LYS A 8 -15.54 -19.79 -20.50
CA LYS A 8 -16.25 -21.05 -20.72
C LYS A 8 -15.37 -22.25 -20.39
N SER A 9 -14.08 -22.15 -20.68
CA SER A 9 -13.08 -23.19 -20.43
C SER A 9 -11.66 -22.63 -20.47
N PHE A 10 -10.74 -23.34 -19.82
CA PHE A 10 -9.30 -23.13 -19.87
C PHE A 10 -8.63 -24.51 -19.90
N ASN A 11 -8.02 -24.86 -21.04
CA ASN A 11 -7.34 -26.15 -21.27
C ASN A 11 -6.12 -25.92 -22.17
N ASP A 12 -5.01 -26.63 -21.91
CA ASP A 12 -3.78 -26.56 -22.73
C ASP A 12 -3.31 -25.13 -23.04
N ASP A 13 -3.32 -24.27 -22.02
CA ASP A 13 -3.00 -22.83 -22.10
C ASP A 13 -3.91 -22.00 -23.03
N GLU A 14 -4.98 -22.60 -23.55
CA GLU A 14 -6.00 -21.92 -24.33
C GLU A 14 -7.22 -21.57 -23.47
N ILE A 15 -7.62 -20.31 -23.53
CA ILE A 15 -8.83 -19.81 -22.87
C ILE A 15 -9.94 -19.57 -23.89
N THR A 16 -11.15 -20.07 -23.61
CA THR A 16 -12.34 -19.76 -24.40
C THR A 16 -13.23 -18.79 -23.63
N ILE A 17 -13.44 -17.60 -24.18
CA ILE A 17 -14.30 -16.57 -23.59
C ILE A 17 -15.54 -16.38 -24.46
N ARG A 18 -16.74 -16.46 -23.86
CA ARG A 18 -18.00 -16.09 -24.50
C ARG A 18 -18.29 -14.62 -24.23
N LEU A 19 -18.08 -13.78 -25.24
CA LEU A 19 -18.43 -12.36 -25.21
C LEU A 19 -19.95 -12.16 -25.21
N LYS A 20 -20.44 -11.17 -24.46
CA LYS A 20 -21.87 -10.82 -24.41
C LYS A 20 -22.19 -9.70 -25.39
N ASP A 21 -23.39 -9.79 -25.99
CA ASP A 21 -24.09 -8.66 -26.61
C ASP A 21 -23.25 -7.82 -27.60
N LEU A 22 -22.49 -8.49 -28.48
CA LEU A 22 -21.67 -7.83 -29.50
C LEU A 22 -22.53 -7.26 -30.64
N SER A 23 -22.34 -5.97 -30.93
CA SER A 23 -22.80 -5.30 -32.16
C SER A 23 -22.05 -5.80 -33.40
N ASP A 24 -22.61 -5.56 -34.59
CA ASP A 24 -22.00 -5.97 -35.87
C ASP A 24 -20.61 -5.36 -36.07
N ASN A 25 -20.41 -4.10 -35.67
CA ASN A 25 -19.10 -3.45 -35.74
C ASN A 25 -18.08 -4.11 -34.81
N GLN A 26 -18.47 -4.46 -33.58
CA GLN A 26 -17.56 -5.17 -32.66
C GLN A 26 -17.19 -6.55 -33.20
N ARG A 27 -18.15 -7.29 -33.77
CA ARG A 27 -17.89 -8.59 -34.42
C ARG A 27 -16.89 -8.46 -35.57
N TYR A 28 -17.07 -7.46 -36.42
CA TYR A 28 -16.14 -7.18 -37.52
C TYR A 28 -14.73 -6.88 -37.01
N MET A 29 -14.60 -6.01 -36.00
CA MET A 29 -13.30 -5.65 -35.41
C MET A 29 -12.60 -6.86 -34.78
N ILE A 30 -13.32 -7.69 -34.01
CA ILE A 30 -12.76 -8.90 -33.39
C ILE A 30 -12.28 -9.89 -34.44
N THR A 31 -13.07 -10.10 -35.50
CA THR A 31 -12.74 -11.04 -36.57
C THR A 31 -11.44 -10.63 -37.27
N ASN A 32 -11.23 -9.33 -37.48
CA ASN A 32 -10.00 -8.81 -38.10
C ASN A 32 -8.80 -8.75 -37.14
N ALA A 33 -9.02 -8.85 -35.83
CA ALA A 33 -7.96 -8.82 -34.83
C ALA A 33 -7.37 -10.22 -34.52
N ILE A 34 -7.89 -11.30 -35.12
CA ILE A 34 -7.40 -12.68 -34.91
C ILE A 34 -5.89 -12.74 -35.19
N GLY A 35 -5.11 -13.27 -34.24
CA GLY A 35 -3.65 -13.33 -34.30
C GLY A 35 -2.92 -12.14 -33.67
N SER A 36 -3.64 -11.11 -33.20
CA SER A 36 -3.06 -9.99 -32.48
C SER A 36 -2.77 -10.33 -31.01
N GLN A 37 -1.71 -9.75 -30.46
CA GLN A 37 -1.43 -9.80 -29.01
C GLN A 37 -2.58 -9.14 -28.23
N SER A 38 -3.06 -9.81 -27.19
CA SER A 38 -4.19 -9.37 -26.37
C SER A 38 -3.88 -9.49 -24.88
N THR A 39 -4.30 -8.50 -24.09
CA THR A 39 -4.20 -8.51 -22.63
C THR A 39 -5.57 -8.84 -22.03
N MET A 40 -5.62 -9.72 -21.03
CA MET A 40 -6.86 -10.16 -20.39
C MET A 40 -6.88 -9.74 -18.92
N TYR A 41 -8.06 -9.35 -18.45
CA TYR A 41 -8.33 -9.03 -17.04
C TYR A 41 -9.39 -10.00 -16.51
N PHE A 42 -9.13 -10.61 -15.36
CA PHE A 42 -10.06 -11.52 -14.69
C PHE A 42 -10.75 -10.81 -13.54
N ASP A 43 -12.08 -10.70 -13.61
CA ASP A 43 -12.91 -10.29 -12.49
C ASP A 43 -13.20 -11.54 -11.65
N ASP A 44 -12.62 -11.62 -10.45
CA ASP A 44 -12.83 -12.75 -9.54
C ASP A 44 -14.12 -12.64 -8.71
N GLY A 45 -14.97 -11.67 -9.04
CA GLY A 45 -16.25 -11.40 -8.38
C GLY A 45 -16.10 -10.67 -7.04
N ARG A 46 -14.88 -10.46 -6.54
CA ARG A 46 -14.61 -9.67 -5.35
C ARG A 46 -14.50 -8.21 -5.76
N HIS A 47 -15.62 -7.54 -5.64
CA HIS A 47 -15.70 -6.10 -5.86
C HIS A 47 -15.22 -5.36 -4.61
N ILE A 48 -14.92 -4.08 -4.79
CA ILE A 48 -14.67 -3.15 -3.68
C ILE A 48 -15.67 -3.37 -2.53
N THR A 49 -15.14 -3.57 -1.33
CA THR A 49 -15.96 -3.75 -0.14
C THR A 49 -16.54 -2.42 0.33
N VAL A 50 -17.66 -2.46 1.05
CA VAL A 50 -18.27 -1.27 1.65
C VAL A 50 -17.28 -0.55 2.58
N ASP A 51 -16.44 -1.28 3.29
CA ASP A 51 -15.44 -0.72 4.21
C ASP A 51 -14.31 0.01 3.46
N GLN A 52 -13.72 -0.62 2.43
CA GLN A 52 -12.73 0.04 1.58
C GLN A 52 -13.30 1.30 0.93
N ARG A 53 -14.52 1.23 0.38
CA ARG A 53 -15.17 2.39 -0.22
C ARG A 53 -15.38 3.50 0.81
N LYS A 54 -15.84 3.19 2.02
CA LYS A 54 -15.98 4.19 3.09
C LYS A 54 -14.66 4.84 3.44
N LYS A 55 -13.57 4.07 3.55
CA LYS A 55 -12.23 4.57 3.87
C LYS A 55 -11.68 5.48 2.78
N ILE A 56 -11.79 5.08 1.51
CA ILE A 56 -11.38 5.90 0.36
C ILE A 56 -12.13 7.24 0.34
N PHE A 57 -13.47 7.20 0.44
CA PHE A 57 -14.24 8.44 0.43
C PHE A 57 -14.02 9.29 1.69
N ALA A 58 -13.72 8.69 2.83
CA ALA A 58 -13.35 9.45 4.03
C ALA A 58 -12.02 10.19 3.82
N LEU A 59 -11.01 9.52 3.25
CA LEU A 59 -9.73 10.13 2.92
C LEU A 59 -9.86 11.24 1.88
N PHE A 60 -10.68 11.08 0.84
CA PHE A 60 -10.95 12.18 -0.10
C PHE A 60 -11.48 13.43 0.60
N ASN A 61 -12.41 13.26 1.55
CA ASN A 61 -12.95 14.38 2.31
C ASN A 61 -11.90 15.02 3.23
N GLU A 62 -11.07 14.22 3.90
CA GLU A 62 -10.01 14.71 4.79
C GLU A 62 -8.91 15.46 4.01
N ILE A 63 -8.51 14.94 2.85
CA ILE A 63 -7.57 15.59 1.94
C ILE A 63 -8.18 16.88 1.37
N ALA A 64 -9.45 16.86 0.99
CA ALA A 64 -10.16 18.03 0.48
C ALA A 64 -10.24 19.14 1.52
N GLU A 65 -10.62 18.81 2.76
CA GLU A 65 -10.65 19.74 3.90
C GLU A 65 -9.27 20.36 4.14
N TYR A 66 -8.22 19.55 4.13
CA TYR A 66 -6.86 20.01 4.40
C TYR A 66 -6.29 20.92 3.29
N LEU A 67 -6.53 20.57 2.02
CA LEU A 67 -5.98 21.29 0.87
C LEU A 67 -6.88 22.44 0.37
N GLY A 68 -8.11 22.58 0.89
CA GLY A 68 -9.05 23.61 0.45
C GLY A 68 -9.72 23.31 -0.90
N TYR A 69 -9.87 22.03 -1.25
CA TYR A 69 -10.56 21.59 -2.47
C TYR A 69 -11.92 20.97 -2.15
N THR A 70 -12.72 20.69 -3.18
CA THR A 70 -13.91 19.84 -3.01
C THR A 70 -13.51 18.36 -3.07
N GLN A 71 -14.32 17.49 -2.47
CA GLN A 71 -14.13 16.04 -2.54
C GLN A 71 -14.10 15.52 -3.99
N VAL A 72 -14.89 16.11 -4.89
CA VAL A 72 -14.90 15.75 -6.31
C VAL A 72 -13.58 16.08 -6.99
N ASN A 73 -13.01 17.26 -6.72
CA ASN A 73 -11.71 17.64 -7.27
C ASN A 73 -10.60 16.70 -6.79
N VAL A 74 -10.58 16.37 -5.50
CA VAL A 74 -9.58 15.46 -4.92
C VAL A 74 -9.72 14.05 -5.52
N GLU A 75 -10.94 13.53 -5.64
CA GLU A 75 -11.19 12.22 -6.26
C GLU A 75 -10.64 12.17 -7.68
N GLU A 76 -10.93 13.17 -8.51
CA GLU A 76 -10.45 13.22 -9.90
C GLU A 76 -8.92 13.30 -9.97
N ILE A 77 -8.31 14.21 -9.21
CA ILE A 77 -6.86 14.40 -9.20
C ILE A 77 -6.14 13.14 -8.75
N LEU A 78 -6.62 12.49 -7.68
CA LEU A 78 -5.98 11.28 -7.15
C LEU A 78 -6.18 10.08 -8.06
N LYS A 79 -7.34 9.92 -8.71
CA LYS A 79 -7.52 8.90 -9.75
C LYS A 79 -6.55 9.07 -10.90
N ILE A 80 -6.39 10.30 -11.41
CA ILE A 80 -5.45 10.58 -12.50
C ILE A 80 -4.03 10.20 -12.06
N LYS A 81 -3.58 10.70 -10.90
CA LYS A 81 -2.24 10.39 -10.36
C LYS A 81 -2.01 8.89 -10.16
N PHE A 82 -3.02 8.16 -9.70
CA PHE A 82 -2.92 6.71 -9.52
C PHE A 82 -2.81 5.97 -10.85
N ILE A 83 -3.61 6.35 -11.84
CA ILE A 83 -3.61 5.76 -13.18
C ILE A 83 -2.29 6.02 -13.91
N GLU A 84 -1.68 7.20 -13.72
CA GLU A 84 -0.35 7.54 -14.25
C GLU A 84 0.77 6.64 -13.72
N GLN A 85 0.57 5.96 -12.58
CA GLN A 85 1.54 5.03 -11.98
C GLN A 85 1.34 3.59 -12.44
N MET A 86 0.29 3.28 -13.19
CA MET A 86 -0.01 1.93 -13.66
C MET A 86 0.80 1.61 -14.93
N ASP A 87 1.31 0.38 -15.01
CA ASP A 87 1.96 -0.12 -16.24
C ASP A 87 0.99 -0.10 -17.44
N ASN A 88 -0.30 -0.34 -17.18
CA ASN A 88 -1.37 -0.28 -18.17
C ASN A 88 -2.49 0.64 -17.67
N PRO A 89 -2.44 1.94 -18.00
CA PRO A 89 -3.42 2.92 -17.56
C PRO A 89 -4.85 2.57 -18.01
N VAL A 90 -5.74 2.32 -17.04
CA VAL A 90 -7.15 2.03 -17.30
C VAL A 90 -8.02 2.79 -16.30
N TRP A 91 -9.07 3.45 -16.80
CA TRP A 91 -10.02 4.15 -15.95
C TRP A 91 -10.91 3.17 -15.18
N PHE A 92 -11.27 3.52 -13.94
CA PHE A 92 -12.09 2.68 -13.09
C PHE A 92 -13.10 3.50 -12.28
N SER A 93 -14.11 2.81 -11.74
CA SER A 93 -15.12 3.41 -10.86
C SER A 93 -15.17 2.68 -9.52
N PHE A 94 -15.24 3.42 -8.42
CA PHE A 94 -15.46 2.85 -7.08
C PHE A 94 -16.86 2.26 -6.88
N SER A 95 -17.75 2.36 -7.87
CA SER A 95 -19.03 1.63 -7.84
C SER A 95 -18.87 0.13 -8.09
N ASN A 96 -17.83 -0.27 -8.82
CA ASN A 96 -17.70 -1.64 -9.33
C ASN A 96 -16.24 -2.06 -9.65
N CYS A 97 -15.23 -1.34 -9.18
CA CYS A 97 -13.84 -1.80 -9.36
C CYS A 97 -13.58 -3.08 -8.56
N SER A 98 -12.55 -3.82 -8.98
CA SER A 98 -12.11 -5.00 -8.26
C SER A 98 -11.57 -4.66 -6.87
N ILE A 99 -11.58 -5.64 -5.97
CA ILE A 99 -11.05 -5.49 -4.62
C ILE A 99 -9.54 -5.17 -4.64
N GLU A 100 -8.80 -5.68 -5.62
CA GLU A 100 -7.37 -5.40 -5.82
C GLU A 100 -7.14 -3.94 -6.20
N ILE A 101 -7.91 -3.39 -7.16
CA ILE A 101 -7.82 -1.97 -7.54
C ILE A 101 -8.17 -1.08 -6.35
N ALA A 102 -9.24 -1.41 -5.62
CA ALA A 102 -9.62 -0.66 -4.42
C ALA A 102 -8.53 -0.69 -3.34
N LYS A 103 -7.90 -1.85 -3.13
CA LYS A 103 -6.79 -2.03 -2.17
C LYS A 103 -5.57 -1.21 -2.58
N GLN A 104 -5.16 -1.30 -3.85
CA GLN A 104 -4.02 -0.55 -4.38
C GLN A 104 -4.27 0.96 -4.32
N PHE A 105 -5.49 1.40 -4.67
CA PHE A 105 -5.87 2.80 -4.58
C PHE A 105 -5.84 3.31 -3.13
N LEU A 106 -6.40 2.56 -2.18
CA LEU A 106 -6.37 2.94 -0.77
C LEU A 106 -4.93 3.02 -0.24
N GLU A 107 -4.05 2.09 -0.63
CA GLU A 107 -2.63 2.15 -0.29
C GLU A 107 -1.93 3.39 -0.89
N PHE A 108 -2.23 3.71 -2.15
CA PHE A 108 -1.76 4.93 -2.81
C PHE A 108 -2.23 6.19 -2.07
N GLU A 109 -3.50 6.27 -1.71
CA GLU A 109 -4.11 7.42 -1.05
C GLU A 109 -3.53 7.65 0.36
N ILE A 110 -3.36 6.59 1.14
CA ILE A 110 -2.69 6.67 2.46
C ILE A 110 -1.25 7.13 2.30
N THR A 111 -0.54 6.60 1.29
CA THR A 111 0.83 7.02 0.98
C THR A 111 0.90 8.50 0.62
N PHE A 112 -0.05 8.98 -0.20
CA PHE A 112 -0.18 10.39 -0.53
C PHE A 112 -0.35 11.25 0.71
N CYS A 113 -1.23 10.86 1.64
CA CYS A 113 -1.41 11.59 2.90
C CYS A 113 -0.12 11.63 3.73
N ILE A 114 0.57 10.50 3.90
CA ILE A 114 1.80 10.43 4.68
C ILE A 114 2.90 11.29 4.07
N GLN A 115 3.10 11.22 2.75
CA GLN A 115 4.15 11.94 2.04
C GLN A 115 3.95 13.45 2.02
N ASN A 116 2.69 13.90 2.03
CA ASN A 116 2.33 15.31 2.03
C ASN A 116 1.97 15.83 3.44
N GLU A 117 2.25 15.06 4.49
CA GLU A 117 1.97 15.40 5.90
C GLU A 117 0.50 15.79 6.16
N ILE A 118 -0.42 15.19 5.39
CA ILE A 118 -1.86 15.40 5.53
C ILE A 118 -2.39 14.54 6.69
N PRO A 119 -2.92 15.15 7.77
CA PRO A 119 -3.49 14.41 8.87
C PRO A 119 -4.82 13.77 8.45
N PHE A 120 -5.05 12.53 8.88
CA PHE A 120 -6.30 11.80 8.66
C PHE A 120 -6.85 11.25 9.98
N LYS A 121 -8.17 11.28 10.16
CA LYS A 121 -8.88 10.71 11.33
C LYS A 121 -9.35 9.29 11.02
N THR A 122 -9.46 8.94 9.74
CA THR A 122 -9.81 7.60 9.26
C THR A 122 -8.92 6.53 9.90
N LYS A 123 -9.54 5.51 10.50
CA LYS A 123 -8.81 4.39 11.14
C LYS A 123 -8.27 3.45 10.07
N LEU A 124 -6.96 3.49 9.87
CA LEU A 124 -6.28 2.78 8.78
C LEU A 124 -5.14 1.87 9.26
N MET A 125 -5.02 1.65 10.58
CA MET A 125 -3.91 0.87 11.11
C MET A 125 -3.95 -0.58 10.62
N ASP A 126 -5.12 -1.18 10.43
CA ASP A 126 -5.23 -2.54 9.92
C ASP A 126 -4.70 -2.63 8.48
N GLU A 127 -5.11 -1.71 7.60
CA GLU A 127 -4.60 -1.59 6.23
C GLU A 127 -3.08 -1.41 6.22
N ILE A 128 -2.60 -0.48 7.06
CA ILE A 128 -1.18 -0.18 7.15
C ILE A 128 -0.41 -1.41 7.60
N GLN A 129 -0.84 -2.12 8.66
CA GLN A 129 -0.11 -3.30 9.15
C GLN A 129 -0.11 -4.47 8.16
N GLN A 130 -1.12 -4.61 7.29
CA GLN A 130 -1.15 -5.64 6.25
C GLN A 130 -0.36 -5.27 5.00
N SER A 131 -0.05 -3.99 4.77
CA SER A 131 0.78 -3.53 3.66
C SER A 131 2.23 -3.38 4.07
N TYR A 132 3.15 -3.96 3.29
CA TYR A 132 4.58 -3.70 3.47
C TYR A 132 4.92 -2.25 3.08
N ALA A 133 4.37 -1.75 1.97
CA ALA A 133 4.64 -0.40 1.47
C ALA A 133 4.19 0.68 2.47
N LEU A 134 3.01 0.53 3.08
CA LEU A 134 2.54 1.49 4.08
C LEU A 134 3.38 1.48 5.36
N ARG A 135 3.74 0.29 5.87
CA ARG A 135 4.67 0.20 7.01
C ARG A 135 6.02 0.82 6.68
N TYR A 136 6.48 0.72 5.43
CA TYR A 136 7.72 1.35 4.98
C TYR A 136 7.61 2.86 5.05
N GLN A 137 6.48 3.44 4.64
CA GLN A 137 6.21 4.88 4.83
C GLN A 137 6.24 5.28 6.31
N LEU A 138 5.71 4.46 7.23
CA LEU A 138 5.77 4.77 8.66
C LEU A 138 7.21 4.89 9.18
N ILE A 139 8.10 3.99 8.77
CA ILE A 139 9.52 4.07 9.13
C ILE A 139 10.15 5.33 8.56
N MET A 140 9.90 5.61 7.28
CA MET A 140 10.55 6.70 6.57
C MET A 140 10.13 8.07 7.09
N HIS A 141 8.86 8.21 7.48
CA HIS A 141 8.29 9.45 8.01
C HIS A 141 8.29 9.52 9.54
N ARG A 142 8.94 8.57 10.24
CA ARG A 142 9.01 8.52 11.71
C ARG A 142 7.61 8.59 12.34
N ILE A 143 6.70 7.73 11.87
CA ILE A 143 5.32 7.64 12.36
C ILE A 143 5.16 6.37 13.21
N CYS A 144 4.52 6.49 14.36
CA CYS A 144 4.32 5.38 15.28
C CYS A 144 3.44 4.26 14.66
N PHE A 145 3.94 3.02 14.66
CA PHE A 145 3.24 1.83 14.14
C PHE A 145 1.94 1.51 14.87
N VAL A 146 1.77 2.00 16.10
CA VAL A 146 0.60 1.70 16.93
C VAL A 146 -0.48 2.77 16.83
N CYS A 147 -0.09 4.05 16.80
CA CYS A 147 -1.04 5.15 16.97
C CYS A 147 -0.91 6.28 15.95
N GLY A 148 -0.03 6.18 14.96
CA GLY A 148 0.11 7.21 13.93
C GLY A 148 0.73 8.53 14.39
N LYS A 149 1.19 8.65 15.65
CA LYS A 149 1.90 9.86 16.11
C LYS A 149 3.23 10.04 15.35
N THR A 150 3.46 11.26 14.87
CA THR A 150 4.72 11.68 14.23
C THR A 150 5.87 11.79 15.25
N HIS A 151 7.09 11.99 14.75
CA HIS A 151 8.32 12.08 15.55
C HIS A 151 8.62 10.82 16.39
N ALA A 152 8.18 9.66 15.90
CA ALA A 152 8.45 8.36 16.50
C ALA A 152 9.93 7.96 16.35
N GLN A 153 10.45 7.30 17.37
CA GLN A 153 11.82 6.78 17.37
C GLN A 153 11.88 5.48 16.58
N LEU A 154 12.95 5.28 15.79
CA LEU A 154 13.19 3.95 15.20
C LEU A 154 13.70 3.05 16.30
N ASP A 155 13.02 1.92 16.43
CA ASP A 155 13.26 0.95 17.46
C ASP A 155 13.49 -0.44 16.86
N HIS A 156 14.60 -1.06 17.27
CA HIS A 156 15.00 -2.38 16.79
C HIS A 156 14.29 -3.46 17.60
N VAL A 157 13.70 -4.40 16.89
CA VAL A 157 13.15 -5.64 17.45
C VAL A 157 14.30 -6.60 17.78
N ASP A 158 15.27 -6.71 16.88
CA ASP A 158 16.47 -7.49 17.15
C ASP A 158 17.38 -6.78 18.16
N THR A 159 18.05 -7.57 19.00
CA THR A 159 18.96 -7.03 20.01
C THR A 159 20.29 -6.63 19.38
N ILE A 160 20.57 -5.32 19.34
CA ILE A 160 21.93 -4.82 19.11
C ILE A 160 22.68 -5.05 20.42
N GLY A 161 23.55 -6.07 20.46
CA GLY A 161 24.25 -6.53 21.67
C GLY A 161 24.81 -5.39 22.54
N MET A 162 24.65 -5.53 23.86
CA MET A 162 25.00 -4.51 24.86
C MET A 162 26.48 -4.09 24.74
N GLY A 163 26.75 -2.78 24.77
CA GLY A 163 28.11 -2.23 24.69
C GLY A 163 28.64 -1.94 23.28
N ARG A 164 27.88 -2.26 22.22
CA ARG A 164 28.22 -1.88 20.83
C ARG A 164 27.66 -0.51 20.49
N ASN A 165 28.48 0.33 19.85
CA ASN A 165 27.97 1.56 19.24
C ASN A 165 27.13 1.19 18.02
N ARG A 166 25.81 1.44 18.09
CA ARG A 166 24.86 1.19 17.00
C ARG A 166 25.30 1.77 15.66
N ARG A 167 26.04 2.87 15.66
CA ARG A 167 26.57 3.50 14.44
C ARG A 167 27.58 2.64 13.69
N HIS A 168 28.28 1.73 14.36
CA HIS A 168 29.33 0.90 13.77
C HIS A 168 28.89 -0.56 13.54
N VAL A 169 27.59 -0.86 13.69
CA VAL A 169 27.03 -2.20 13.48
C VAL A 169 26.33 -2.26 12.13
N ASN A 170 26.56 -3.31 11.34
CA ASN A 170 25.73 -3.57 10.16
C ASN A 170 24.32 -3.97 10.63
N GLN A 171 23.36 -3.07 10.45
CA GLN A 171 21.96 -3.28 10.82
C GLN A 171 21.13 -3.88 9.67
N VAL A 172 21.74 -4.18 8.51
CA VAL A 172 21.02 -4.79 7.37
C VAL A 172 20.44 -6.12 7.80
N GLY A 173 19.17 -6.33 7.49
CA GLY A 173 18.45 -7.55 7.82
C GLY A 173 17.86 -7.58 9.22
N TYR A 174 18.10 -6.57 10.05
CA TYR A 174 17.46 -6.45 11.36
C TYR A 174 16.02 -6.00 11.17
N TYR A 175 15.13 -6.47 12.04
CA TYR A 175 13.75 -6.03 12.13
C TYR A 175 13.66 -4.77 12.99
N ALA A 176 12.95 -3.77 12.47
CA ALA A 176 12.69 -2.52 13.16
C ALA A 176 11.27 -2.02 12.89
N TRP A 177 10.84 -1.10 13.74
CA TRP A 177 9.60 -0.32 13.59
C TRP A 177 9.85 1.10 14.11
N THR A 178 8.84 1.95 14.03
CA THR A 178 8.86 3.27 14.66
C THR A 178 7.80 3.35 15.76
N LEU A 179 8.19 3.81 16.95
CA LEU A 179 7.29 3.96 18.11
C LEU A 179 7.42 5.36 18.72
N CYS A 180 6.30 5.97 19.08
CA CYS A 180 6.33 7.17 19.92
C CYS A 180 6.75 6.81 21.35
N ASP A 181 7.25 7.78 22.13
CA ASP A 181 7.84 7.53 23.45
C ASP A 181 6.98 6.65 24.36
N LYS A 182 5.67 6.94 24.43
CA LYS A 182 4.70 6.12 25.20
C LYS A 182 4.73 4.65 24.79
N HIS A 183 4.70 4.37 23.50
CA HIS A 183 4.65 3.00 22.98
C HIS A 183 6.01 2.32 23.04
N HIS A 184 7.08 3.07 22.81
CA HIS A 184 8.46 2.59 22.97
C HIS A 184 8.69 2.07 24.40
N ILE A 185 8.29 2.86 25.41
CA ILE A 185 8.39 2.47 26.81
C ILE A 185 7.56 1.22 27.10
N SER A 186 6.28 1.22 26.70
CA SER A 186 5.42 0.05 26.94
C SER A 186 5.93 -1.24 26.28
N GLY A 187 6.53 -1.14 25.09
CA GLY A 187 7.02 -2.31 24.36
C GLY A 187 8.33 -2.85 24.93
N LYS A 188 9.36 -2.00 25.01
CA LYS A 188 10.71 -2.44 25.41
C LYS A 188 10.95 -2.59 26.89
N HIS A 189 10.24 -1.82 27.71
CA HIS A 189 10.53 -1.75 29.15
C HIS A 189 9.44 -2.37 30.03
N THR A 190 8.28 -2.73 29.47
CA THR A 190 7.15 -3.24 30.26
C THR A 190 6.63 -4.58 29.75
N ASP A 191 6.09 -4.64 28.53
CA ASP A 191 5.33 -5.81 28.05
C ASP A 191 6.26 -6.93 27.49
N GLY A 192 7.43 -6.55 26.96
CA GLY A 192 8.26 -7.42 26.15
C GLY A 192 7.80 -7.47 24.68
N ILE A 193 8.76 -7.65 23.77
CA ILE A 193 8.56 -7.50 22.31
C ILE A 193 7.43 -8.39 21.77
N THR A 194 7.41 -9.68 22.13
CA THR A 194 6.42 -10.64 21.62
C THR A 194 5.00 -10.27 22.07
N THR A 195 4.83 -9.94 23.36
CA THR A 195 3.54 -9.50 23.92
C THR A 195 3.08 -8.22 23.25
N PHE A 196 3.99 -7.26 23.05
CA PHE A 196 3.70 -5.98 22.43
C PHE A 196 3.23 -6.14 20.97
N MET A 197 3.89 -7.01 20.19
CA MET A 197 3.48 -7.34 18.82
C MET A 197 2.08 -7.92 18.76
N GLN A 198 1.77 -8.88 19.64
CA GLN A 198 0.45 -9.52 19.67
C GLN A 198 -0.64 -8.56 20.11
N LYS A 199 -0.36 -7.73 21.13
CA LYS A 199 -1.30 -6.75 21.68
C LYS A 199 -1.76 -5.73 20.65
N TYR A 200 -0.83 -5.21 19.83
CA TYR A 200 -1.11 -4.18 18.84
C TYR A 200 -1.23 -4.70 17.40
N GLN A 201 -1.05 -6.02 17.19
CA GLN A 201 -1.08 -6.67 15.89
C GLN A 201 -0.14 -6.01 14.86
N ILE A 202 1.00 -5.51 15.33
CA ILE A 202 1.99 -4.81 14.49
C ILE A 202 3.03 -5.77 13.94
N LYS A 203 3.51 -5.48 12.73
CA LYS A 203 4.53 -6.29 12.04
C LYS A 203 5.75 -5.42 11.72
N PRO A 204 6.95 -5.70 12.26
CA PRO A 204 8.15 -4.92 11.94
C PRO A 204 8.56 -5.10 10.46
N ILE A 205 9.46 -4.23 10.01
CA ILE A 205 10.09 -4.31 8.69
C ILE A 205 11.54 -4.72 8.84
N LYS A 206 11.99 -5.57 7.91
CA LYS A 206 13.39 -5.92 7.75
C LYS A 206 14.14 -4.76 7.08
N LEU A 207 15.14 -4.20 7.75
CA LEU A 207 15.93 -3.06 7.26
C LEU A 207 16.79 -3.46 6.07
N THR A 208 16.71 -2.67 4.99
CA THR A 208 17.60 -2.77 3.83
C THR A 208 18.76 -1.78 3.95
N SER A 209 19.80 -1.98 3.13
CA SER A 209 20.92 -1.03 3.04
C SER A 209 20.46 0.38 2.65
N GLU A 210 19.50 0.48 1.73
CA GLU A 210 18.89 1.76 1.31
C GLU A 210 18.19 2.47 2.48
N MET A 211 17.40 1.73 3.27
CA MET A 211 16.73 2.30 4.44
C MET A 211 17.73 2.81 5.47
N ILE A 212 18.81 2.07 5.72
CA ILE A 212 19.85 2.44 6.68
C ILE A 212 20.57 3.73 6.25
N ASP A 213 20.86 3.89 4.96
CA ASP A 213 21.47 5.10 4.41
C ASP A 213 20.52 6.29 4.50
N LYS A 214 19.27 6.14 4.02
CA LYS A 214 18.23 7.20 4.07
C LYS A 214 17.93 7.67 5.49
N LEU A 215 17.87 6.74 6.45
CA LEU A 215 17.58 7.04 7.86
C LEU A 215 18.83 7.42 8.66
N ASN A 216 20.02 7.36 8.04
CA ASN A 216 21.31 7.60 8.67
C ASN A 216 21.47 6.82 9.98
N LEU A 217 21.33 5.48 9.93
CA LEU A 217 21.34 4.61 11.11
C LEU A 217 22.72 4.04 11.45
N SER A 218 23.58 3.88 10.45
CA SER A 218 24.93 3.32 10.57
C SER A 218 25.90 4.11 9.69
N ASP A 219 27.18 4.08 10.03
CA ASP A 219 28.22 4.65 9.21
C ASP A 219 28.35 3.88 7.89
N LYS A 220 28.67 4.57 6.80
CA LYS A 220 28.79 3.96 5.46
C LYS A 220 29.77 2.77 5.41
N GLY A 221 30.79 2.76 6.27
CA GLY A 221 31.74 1.66 6.41
C GLY A 221 31.16 0.39 7.06
N ALA A 222 30.10 0.51 7.85
CA ALA A 222 29.44 -0.62 8.51
C ALA A 222 28.49 -1.39 7.58
N ILE A 223 28.05 -0.79 6.46
CA ILE A 223 27.09 -1.40 5.52
C ILE A 223 27.80 -2.32 4.50
N LYS A 224 29.12 -2.17 4.31
CA LYS A 224 29.92 -2.81 3.24
C LYS A 224 30.57 -4.16 3.62
N GLN A 225 30.12 -4.84 4.67
CA GLN A 225 30.62 -6.17 5.06
C GLN A 225 29.64 -7.27 4.66
#